data_AF-A0A3M1BR15-F1
#
_entry.id   AF-A0A3M1BR15-F1
#
_cell.length_a   1.000
_cell.length_b   1.000
_cell.length_c   1.000
_cell.angle_alpha   90.00
_cell.angle_beta   90.00
_cell.angle_gamma   90.00
#
_symmetry.space_group_name_H-M   'P 1'
#
loop_
_entity.id
_entity.type
_entity.pdbx_description
1 polymer ?
#
loop_
_entity_poly.entity_id
_entity_poly.type
_entity_poly.pdbx_seq_one_letter_code
_entity_poly.pdbx_strand_id
1 'polypeptide(L)'
;MNTRQIKLALTVELLNTSSQTDPLDGVKKVMQQFQSEAGKFTGVLLSSKELLNNAFESQIAALQFEKCTLNLEMVTNLKSRQKYVQNFSLETHQAA
;
A
#
# COMPACT_ATOMS: atom_id res chain seq x y z
N MET A 1 -8.06 -14.93 -7.89
CA MET A 1 -8.04 -13.53 -7.41
C MET A 1 -8.47 -12.64 -8.55
N ASN A 2 -9.49 -11.81 -8.35
CA ASN A 2 -9.91 -10.77 -9.27
C ASN A 2 -9.05 -9.51 -9.07
N THR A 3 -7.79 -9.62 -9.49
CA THR A 3 -6.77 -8.57 -9.36
C THR A 3 -7.22 -7.23 -9.92
N ARG A 4 -8.06 -7.23 -10.96
CA ARG A 4 -8.59 -6.01 -11.59
C ARG A 4 -9.52 -5.25 -10.64
N GLN A 5 -10.44 -5.94 -9.98
CA GLN A 5 -11.36 -5.32 -9.02
C GLN A 5 -10.63 -4.77 -7.80
N ILE A 6 -9.66 -5.53 -7.27
CA ILE A 6 -8.83 -5.07 -6.15
C ILE A 6 -8.06 -3.80 -6.53
N LYS A 7 -7.39 -3.79 -7.68
CA LYS A 7 -6.64 -2.61 -8.15
C LYS A 7 -7.54 -1.38 -8.36
N LEU A 8 -8.75 -1.57 -8.89
CA LEU A 8 -9.73 -0.48 -9.04
C LEU A 8 -10.14 0.10 -7.69
N ALA A 9 -10.51 -0.75 -6.73
CA ALA A 9 -10.91 -0.33 -5.40
C ALA A 9 -9.76 0.41 -4.67
N LEU A 10 -8.53 -0.12 -4.76
CA LEU A 10 -7.34 0.53 -4.22
C LEU A 10 -7.11 1.89 -4.86
N THR A 11 -7.22 2.01 -6.18
CA THR A 11 -7.05 3.28 -6.89
C THR A 11 -8.08 4.31 -6.41
N VAL A 12 -9.34 3.92 -6.29
CA VAL A 12 -10.41 4.82 -5.83
C VAL A 12 -10.17 5.27 -4.40
N GLU A 13 -9.81 4.37 -3.50
CA GLU A 13 -9.52 4.72 -2.10
C GLU A 13 -8.31 5.65 -2.01
N LEU A 14 -7.22 5.34 -2.71
CA LEU A 14 -5.98 6.11 -2.68
C LEU A 14 -6.14 7.51 -3.28
N LEU A 15 -6.95 7.67 -4.34
CA LEU A 15 -7.29 8.99 -4.89
C LEU A 15 -8.15 9.83 -3.95
N ASN A 16 -9.04 9.18 -3.19
CA ASN A 16 -9.90 9.84 -2.21
C ASN A 16 -9.24 10.02 -0.84
N THR A 17 -8.05 9.43 -0.63
CA THR A 17 -7.32 9.54 0.62
C THR A 17 -6.76 10.95 0.73
N SER A 18 -7.39 11.76 1.58
CA SER A 18 -6.90 13.10 1.88
C SER A 18 -5.54 13.05 2.59
N SER A 19 -4.73 14.09 2.41
CA SER A 19 -3.34 14.20 2.90
C SER A 19 -3.17 14.21 4.44
N GLN A 20 -4.24 14.01 5.21
CA GLN A 20 -4.22 13.87 6.67
C GLN A 20 -4.34 12.42 7.16
N THR A 21 -4.74 11.49 6.30
CA THR A 21 -4.97 10.08 6.66
C THR A 21 -3.78 9.23 6.23
N ASP A 22 -3.36 8.26 7.07
CA ASP A 22 -2.30 7.33 6.70
C ASP A 22 -2.80 6.42 5.57
N PRO A 23 -2.16 6.45 4.38
CA PRO A 23 -2.58 5.62 3.25
C PRO A 23 -2.59 4.13 3.56
N LEU A 24 -1.78 3.68 4.52
CA LEU A 24 -1.72 2.27 4.94
C LEU A 24 -3.05 1.81 5.56
N ASP A 25 -3.76 2.68 6.27
CA ASP A 25 -5.02 2.32 6.91
C ASP A 25 -6.16 2.18 5.88
N GLY A 26 -6.23 3.12 4.92
CA GLY A 26 -7.17 3.04 3.81
C GLY A 26 -6.97 1.77 2.98
N VAL A 27 -5.71 1.48 2.64
CA VAL A 27 -5.34 0.27 1.90
C VAL A 27 -5.70 -1.00 2.65
N LYS A 28 -5.42 -1.09 3.96
CA LYS A 28 -5.80 -2.25 4.78
C LYS A 28 -7.31 -2.47 4.77
N LYS A 29 -8.09 -1.40 4.89
CA LYS A 29 -9.57 -1.47 4.87
C LYS A 29 -10.08 -1.99 3.54
N VAL A 30 -9.53 -1.51 2.42
CA VAL A 30 -9.89 -2.04 1.09
C VAL A 30 -9.52 -3.51 0.98
N MET A 31 -8.30 -3.90 1.36
CA MET A 31 -7.86 -5.29 1.28
C MET A 31 -8.69 -6.24 2.16
N GLN A 32 -9.21 -5.77 3.29
CA GLN A 32 -10.16 -6.53 4.11
C GLN A 32 -11.48 -6.83 3.39
N GLN A 33 -11.97 -5.95 2.50
CA GLN A 33 -13.15 -6.22 1.68
C GLN A 33 -12.91 -7.38 0.71
N PHE A 34 -11.66 -7.60 0.32
CA PHE A 34 -11.22 -8.69 -0.56
C PHE A 34 -10.55 -9.83 0.20
N GLN A 35 -10.86 -10.02 1.49
CA GLN A 35 -10.22 -11.05 2.33
C GLN A 35 -10.34 -12.47 1.75
N SER A 36 -11.44 -12.81 1.08
CA SER A 36 -11.60 -14.11 0.41
C SER A 36 -10.52 -14.35 -0.67
N GLU A 37 -10.07 -13.28 -1.31
CA GLU A 37 -9.11 -13.30 -2.41
C GLU A 37 -7.66 -13.06 -1.97
N ALA A 38 -7.43 -12.08 -1.10
CA ALA A 38 -6.11 -11.70 -0.60
C ALA A 38 -5.65 -12.56 0.59
N GLY A 39 -6.61 -13.12 1.34
CA GLY A 39 -6.36 -13.82 2.60
C GLY A 39 -6.22 -12.86 3.79
N LYS A 40 -5.82 -13.40 4.94
CA LYS A 40 -5.58 -12.60 6.15
C LYS A 40 -4.30 -11.80 6.01
N PHE A 41 -4.29 -10.62 6.66
CA PHE A 41 -3.10 -9.80 6.81
C PHE A 41 -2.08 -10.50 7.71
N THR A 42 -0.84 -10.64 7.24
CA THR A 42 0.24 -11.33 7.96
C THR A 42 1.29 -10.38 8.50
N GLY A 43 1.50 -9.22 7.88
CA GLY A 43 2.47 -8.24 8.37
C GLY A 43 2.75 -7.08 7.41
N VAL A 44 3.56 -6.13 7.86
CA VAL A 44 4.15 -5.08 7.00
C VAL A 44 5.66 -5.23 7.08
N LEU A 45 6.32 -5.25 5.92
CA LEU A 45 7.76 -5.14 5.79
C LEU A 45 8.09 -3.79 5.14
N LEU A 46 8.97 -3.01 5.76
CA LEU A 46 9.52 -1.81 5.12
C LEU A 46 10.73 -2.26 4.27
N SER A 47 10.51 -2.35 2.96
CA SER A 47 11.48 -2.94 2.03
C SER A 47 12.57 -1.96 1.62
N SER A 48 12.25 -0.66 1.54
CA SER A 48 13.19 0.37 1.13
C SER A 48 12.84 1.70 1.76
N LYS A 49 13.87 2.49 2.06
CA LYS A 49 13.79 3.85 2.59
C LYS A 49 14.95 4.65 2.02
N GLU A 50 14.64 5.72 1.30
CA GLU A 50 15.60 6.57 0.62
C GLU A 50 15.26 8.04 0.84
N LEU A 51 16.25 8.86 1.22
CA LEU A 51 16.06 10.30 1.29
C LEU A 51 16.11 10.88 -0.13
N LEU A 52 15.00 11.47 -0.59
CA LEU A 52 14.96 12.20 -1.86
C LEU A 52 15.65 13.56 -1.73
N ASN A 53 15.46 14.21 -0.57
CA ASN A 53 16.17 15.43 -0.16
C ASN A 53 15.94 15.71 1.34
N ASN A 54 16.38 16.87 1.84
CA ASN A 54 16.24 17.28 3.25
C ASN A 54 14.78 17.46 3.74
N ALA A 55 13.80 17.42 2.84
CA ALA A 55 12.38 17.58 3.17
C ALA A 55 11.53 16.35 2.82
N PHE A 56 12.02 15.44 1.99
CA PHE A 56 11.24 14.32 1.46
C PHE A 56 12.00 12.99 1.51
N GLU A 57 11.27 11.94 1.84
CA GLU A 57 11.78 10.57 1.92
C GLU A 57 10.86 9.64 1.13
N SER A 58 11.43 8.82 0.25
CA SER A 58 10.72 7.72 -0.39
C SER A 58 10.80 6.45 0.47
N GLN A 59 9.70 5.73 0.58
CA GLN A 59 9.62 4.45 1.27
C GLN A 59 8.76 3.47 0.48
N ILE A 60 9.13 2.18 0.52
CA ILE A 60 8.31 1.10 0.00
C ILE A 60 7.87 0.24 1.18
N ALA A 61 6.55 0.17 1.39
CA ALA A 61 5.93 -0.72 2.37
C ALA A 61 5.29 -1.91 1.66
N ALA A 62 5.77 -3.11 1.96
CA ALA A 62 5.18 -4.36 1.50
C ALA A 62 4.18 -4.85 2.55
N LEU A 63 2.89 -4.73 2.25
CA LEU A 63 1.81 -5.29 3.06
C LEU A 63 1.59 -6.73 2.64
N GLN A 64 1.88 -7.65 3.56
CA GLN A 64 1.79 -9.08 3.31
C GLN A 64 0.42 -9.62 3.72
N PHE A 65 -0.15 -10.41 2.83
CA PHE A 65 -1.36 -11.19 3.03
C PHE A 65 -1.06 -12.66 2.68
N GLU A 66 -1.89 -13.59 3.13
CA GLU A 66 -1.67 -15.02 2.89
C GLU A 66 -1.50 -15.35 1.39
N LYS A 67 -2.26 -14.70 0.51
CA LYS A 67 -2.32 -15.03 -0.92
C LYS A 67 -1.64 -14.00 -1.83
N CYS A 68 -1.23 -12.86 -1.29
CA CYS A 68 -0.61 -11.80 -2.08
C CYS A 68 0.21 -10.85 -1.21
N THR A 69 1.09 -10.09 -1.86
CA THR A 69 1.79 -8.96 -1.29
C THR A 69 1.40 -7.70 -2.04
N LEU A 70 1.03 -6.65 -1.31
CA LEU A 70 0.77 -5.33 -1.86
C LEU A 70 1.94 -4.42 -1.52
N ASN A 71 2.71 -4.04 -2.54
CA ASN A 71 3.78 -3.08 -2.41
C ASN A 71 3.22 -1.67 -2.61
N LEU A 72 3.40 -0.81 -1.62
CA LEU A 72 2.97 0.58 -1.63
C LEU A 72 4.20 1.49 -1.60
N GLU A 73 4.39 2.23 -2.69
CA GLU A 73 5.44 3.23 -2.79
C GLU A 73 4.90 4.59 -2.33
N MET A 74 5.56 5.17 -1.34
CA MET A 74 5.12 6.40 -0.71
C MET A 74 6.27 7.40 -0.60
N VAL A 75 5.94 8.67 -0.77
CA VAL A 75 6.82 9.78 -0.42
C VAL A 75 6.28 10.44 0.84
N THR A 76 7.13 10.57 1.85
CA THR A 76 6.84 11.25 3.10
C THR A 76 7.50 12.61 3.12
N ASN A 77 6.74 13.66 3.37
CA ASN A 77 7.29 14.96 3.73
C ASN A 77 7.73 14.90 5.20
N LEU A 78 9.02 15.05 5.47
CA LEU A 78 9.61 14.90 6.80
C LEU A 78 9.20 16.03 7.76
N LYS A 79 8.84 17.22 7.24
CA LYS A 79 8.42 18.36 8.03
C LYS A 79 6.95 18.26 8.44
N SER A 80 6.06 17.97 7.48
CA SER A 80 4.62 17.88 7.73
C SER A 80 4.15 16.48 8.12
N ARG A 81 5.01 15.46 8.01
CA ARG A 81 4.71 14.02 8.15
C ARG A 81 3.63 13.50 7.19
N GLN A 82 3.29 14.27 6.17
CA GLN A 82 2.32 13.88 5.16
C GLN A 82 2.91 12.80 4.26
N LYS A 83 2.14 11.74 4.02
CA LYS A 83 2.50 10.64 3.13
C LYS A 83 1.70 10.75 1.85
N TYR A 84 2.38 10.59 0.72
CA TYR A 84 1.80 10.63 -0.62
C TYR A 84 2.07 9.29 -1.28
N VAL A 85 1.05 8.63 -1.79
CA VAL A 85 1.25 7.39 -2.56
C VAL A 85 1.68 7.75 -3.97
N GLN A 86 2.86 7.30 -4.39
CA GLN A 86 3.33 7.45 -5.76
C GLN A 86 2.85 6.30 -6.65
N ASN A 87 2.92 5.07 -6.13
CA ASN A 87 2.61 3.88 -6.90
C ASN A 87 2.19 2.73 -5.99
N PHE A 88 1.55 1.72 -6.57
CA PHE A 88 1.30 0.46 -5.88
C PHE A 88 1.33 -0.73 -6.85
N SER A 89 1.80 -1.88 -6.38
CA SER A 89 1.77 -3.13 -7.13
C SER A 89 1.21 -4.26 -6.26
N LEU A 90 0.38 -5.11 -6.88
CA LEU A 90 -0.20 -6.28 -6.23
C LEU A 90 0.39 -7.53 -6.84
N GLU A 91 1.14 -8.27 -6.04
CA GLU A 91 1.86 -9.48 -6.42
C GLU A 91 1.16 -10.69 -5.80
N THR A 92 0.67 -11.61 -6.64
CA THR A 92 0.06 -12.84 -6.17
C THR A 92 1.10 -13.88 -5.82
N HIS A 93 0.94 -14.56 -4.69
CA HIS A 93 1.69 -15.77 -4.40
C HIS A 93 1.13 -16.87 -5.30
N GLN A 94 1.80 -17.18 -6.42
CA GLN A 94 1.42 -18.34 -7.24
C GLN A 94 1.73 -19.60 -6.44
N ALA A 95 0.72 -20.44 -6.23
CA ALA A 95 0.97 -21.83 -5.87
C ALA A 95 1.64 -22.48 -7.08
N ALA A 96 2.89 -22.92 -6.90
CA ALA A 96 3.60 -23.76 -7.86
C ALA A 96 2.90 -25.12 -8.03
#